data_AF-A0A9X1WZ61-F1
#
_entry.id   AF-A0A9X1WZ61-F1
#
_cell.length_a   1.000
_cell.length_b   1.000
_cell.length_c   1.000
_cell.angle_alpha   90.00
_cell.angle_beta   90.00
_cell.angle_gamma   90.00
#
_symmetry.space_group_name_H-M   'P 1'
#
loop_
_entity.id
_entity.type
_entity.pdbx_description
1 polymer ?
#
loop_
_entity_poly.entity_id
_entity_poly.type
_entity_poly.pdbx_seq_one_letter_code
_entity_poly.pdbx_strand_id
1 'polypeptide(L)'
;MDIAEKDRDNVLAKLQAANEQGENWVAYIFSGKDAGNPEWLRFFESAEDAEGFCAHQSDFHYIQGEFFEADRYWRYAAIETLQKQLAVIDNETFLNPVDIDLARQQVAAAGIGRVSGDEPDFIRTLVGGSVVQVRWEEQIIPSDRIDRYHVIGHQWPSGQIYEVGHSVKVFGSYERLEDAEKNMLDTSERDAVSSRTEYKVVGQYHDKPFKLDMEGDLHSFCGITVLRTGISVTDELYRRDLSRPAVIDATLFARYDADAAHLQLLDYRLQPANPHTEMYDIAPFHFDDGASFKKQQSITIMEQQMENAQAATTTENNNLEKLKENLKYRGFDTIFDKILQEKLEDKVPEFTLQHSTDQVIYDLYFNKSKDEDKWYFNKMDATLLPTEHRPEGYMHTFYENQGITAKEAVNLLEGRAVFKKLNIYEKENDAPDAKYKWTDQTYNAWLQIDFSSGRKENNQYELKRYSEFKKKQNSNDPDELRFDLKQVLLANGIRDADNPLRSQQLLQSLGKGNLAKTTRTLNGKEETVYVLADAMYKNIMLFDQNKKRLFVSKKESAQQSETGEQAGSTLMQQSVESAKPETGKSAKKTDDENPAKEKNRRKGHSKGM
;
A
#
# COMPACT_ATOMS: atom_id res chain seq x y z
N MET A 1 -30.67 -13.73 1.09
CA MET A 1 -29.74 -14.77 1.56
C MET A 1 -30.59 -15.98 1.87
N ASP A 2 -30.34 -17.12 1.24
CA ASP A 2 -31.13 -18.33 1.46
C ASP A 2 -30.47 -19.10 2.62
N ILE A 3 -31.09 -19.07 3.81
CA ILE A 3 -30.50 -19.60 5.06
C ILE A 3 -31.48 -20.62 5.66
N ALA A 4 -30.97 -21.77 6.09
CA ALA A 4 -31.77 -22.73 6.84
C ALA A 4 -32.31 -22.09 8.14
N GLU A 5 -33.56 -22.39 8.50
CA GLU A 5 -34.26 -21.76 9.64
C GLU A 5 -33.46 -21.83 10.97
N LYS A 6 -32.80 -22.95 11.24
CA LYS A 6 -31.95 -23.14 12.42
C LYS A 6 -30.70 -22.23 12.42
N ASP A 7 -30.13 -21.96 11.25
CA ASP A 7 -28.97 -21.09 11.11
C ASP A 7 -29.39 -19.61 11.18
N ARG A 8 -30.63 -19.28 10.75
CA ARG A 8 -31.22 -17.93 10.86
C ARG A 8 -31.31 -17.47 12.32
N ASP A 9 -31.86 -18.28 13.21
CA ASP A 9 -32.02 -17.90 14.62
C ASP A 9 -30.66 -17.68 15.31
N ASN A 10 -29.66 -18.49 14.95
CA ASN A 10 -28.29 -18.32 15.44
C ASN A 10 -27.66 -17.03 14.90
N VAL A 11 -27.82 -16.74 13.60
CA VAL A 11 -27.37 -15.47 12.99
C VAL A 11 -28.01 -14.28 13.71
N LEU A 12 -29.33 -14.30 13.93
CA LEU A 12 -30.05 -13.23 14.65
C LEU A 12 -29.54 -13.04 16.09
N ALA A 13 -29.30 -14.13 16.81
CA ALA A 13 -28.74 -14.07 18.17
C ALA A 13 -27.32 -13.45 18.20
N LYS A 14 -26.46 -13.83 17.24
CA LYS A 14 -25.11 -13.25 17.12
C LYS A 14 -25.16 -11.77 16.76
N LEU A 15 -26.04 -11.38 15.82
CA LEU A 15 -26.27 -9.98 15.45
C LEU A 15 -26.71 -9.13 16.65
N GLN A 16 -27.62 -9.65 17.47
CA GLN A 16 -28.05 -8.96 18.68
C GLN A 16 -26.92 -8.81 19.70
N ALA A 17 -26.16 -9.88 19.96
CA ALA A 17 -25.03 -9.85 20.90
C ALA A 17 -23.93 -8.87 20.48
N ALA A 18 -23.64 -8.76 19.18
CA ALA A 18 -22.68 -7.81 18.63
C ALA A 18 -23.14 -6.35 18.83
N ASN A 19 -24.43 -6.07 18.58
CA ASN A 19 -25.01 -4.76 18.80
C ASN A 19 -24.95 -4.33 20.29
N GLU A 20 -25.18 -5.28 21.21
CA GLU A 20 -25.03 -5.05 22.66
C GLU A 20 -23.57 -4.74 23.08
N GLN A 21 -22.60 -5.11 22.25
CA GLN A 21 -21.16 -4.84 22.45
C GLN A 21 -20.68 -3.56 21.75
N GLY A 22 -21.57 -2.83 21.07
CA GLY A 22 -21.26 -1.58 20.38
C GLY A 22 -20.83 -1.73 18.91
N GLU A 23 -20.89 -2.94 18.37
CA GLU A 23 -20.65 -3.20 16.94
C GLU A 23 -21.93 -2.92 16.15
N ASN A 24 -21.82 -2.16 15.05
CA ASN A 24 -22.97 -1.69 14.28
C ASN A 24 -23.02 -2.29 12.86
N TRP A 25 -21.93 -2.94 12.45
CA TRP A 25 -21.72 -3.46 11.11
C TRP A 25 -21.36 -4.94 11.16
N VAL A 26 -21.75 -5.66 10.12
CA VAL A 26 -21.45 -7.08 9.96
C VAL A 26 -21.00 -7.36 8.53
N ALA A 27 -19.87 -8.07 8.40
CA ALA A 27 -19.46 -8.73 7.17
C ALA A 27 -19.91 -10.20 7.19
N TYR A 28 -20.40 -10.67 6.04
CA TYR A 28 -20.95 -12.01 5.87
C TYR A 28 -20.75 -12.52 4.45
N ILE A 29 -20.80 -13.84 4.27
CA ILE A 29 -20.75 -14.49 2.96
C ILE A 29 -22.16 -14.42 2.36
N PHE A 30 -22.31 -13.66 1.28
CA PHE A 30 -23.59 -13.40 0.63
C PHE A 30 -24.07 -14.57 -0.24
N SER A 31 -23.13 -15.22 -0.95
CA SER A 31 -23.40 -16.33 -1.87
C SER A 31 -22.29 -17.37 -1.84
N GLY A 32 -22.62 -18.59 -2.24
CA GLY A 32 -21.73 -19.75 -2.21
C GLY A 32 -22.14 -20.79 -1.17
N LYS A 33 -21.31 -21.83 -1.00
CA LYS A 33 -21.60 -22.98 -0.11
C LYS A 33 -21.63 -22.62 1.37
N ASP A 34 -20.98 -21.52 1.74
CA ASP A 34 -20.89 -21.01 3.12
C ASP A 34 -21.89 -19.86 3.39
N ALA A 35 -22.74 -19.51 2.42
CA ALA A 35 -23.78 -18.52 2.64
C ALA A 35 -24.73 -19.01 3.73
N GLY A 36 -25.03 -18.14 4.69
CA GLY A 36 -25.93 -18.45 5.80
C GLY A 36 -25.23 -18.90 7.08
N ASN A 37 -23.95 -19.26 7.00
CA ASN A 37 -23.28 -19.88 8.13
C ASN A 37 -22.85 -18.84 9.19
N PRO A 38 -23.36 -18.96 10.45
CA PRO A 38 -23.12 -18.00 11.52
C PRO A 38 -21.65 -17.92 11.98
N GLU A 39 -20.81 -18.90 11.66
CA GLU A 39 -19.38 -18.89 12.01
C GLU A 39 -18.54 -17.91 11.16
N TRP A 40 -19.09 -17.48 10.02
CA TRP A 40 -18.42 -16.54 9.12
C TRP A 40 -18.84 -15.08 9.34
N LEU A 41 -19.72 -14.79 10.30
CA LEU A 41 -20.02 -13.41 10.65
C LEU A 41 -18.78 -12.75 11.27
N ARG A 42 -18.47 -11.54 10.83
CA ARG A 42 -17.47 -10.66 11.43
C ARG A 42 -18.11 -9.32 11.70
N PHE A 43 -17.87 -8.78 12.88
CA PHE A 43 -18.54 -7.59 13.36
C PHE A 43 -17.57 -6.44 13.50
N PHE A 44 -18.07 -5.22 13.33
CA PHE A 44 -17.25 -4.02 13.28
C PHE A 44 -18.01 -2.83 13.87
N GLU A 45 -17.27 -1.92 14.51
CA GLU A 45 -17.82 -0.64 14.98
C GLU A 45 -18.14 0.31 13.81
N SER A 46 -17.54 0.09 12.63
CA SER A 46 -17.58 1.02 11.51
C SER A 46 -17.69 0.34 10.14
N ALA A 47 -18.34 1.02 9.18
CA ALA A 47 -18.46 0.56 7.80
C ALA A 47 -17.10 0.48 7.09
N GLU A 48 -16.18 1.39 7.42
CA GLU A 48 -14.83 1.41 6.83
C GLU A 48 -14.08 0.10 7.15
N ASP A 49 -14.13 -0.35 8.41
CA ASP A 49 -13.46 -1.57 8.84
C ASP A 49 -14.14 -2.82 8.23
N ALA A 50 -15.46 -2.82 8.17
CA ALA A 50 -16.23 -3.91 7.56
C ALA A 50 -15.95 -4.04 6.06
N GLU A 51 -15.92 -2.92 5.34
CA GLU A 51 -15.60 -2.92 3.92
C GLU A 51 -14.15 -3.31 3.66
N GLY A 52 -13.21 -2.78 4.42
CA GLY A 52 -11.80 -3.14 4.30
C GLY A 52 -11.56 -4.63 4.58
N PHE A 53 -12.32 -5.23 5.50
CA PHE A 53 -12.34 -6.67 5.68
C PHE A 53 -12.88 -7.39 4.44
N CYS A 54 -14.05 -7.01 3.91
CA CYS A 54 -14.63 -7.63 2.71
C CYS A 54 -13.70 -7.53 1.49
N ALA A 55 -13.09 -6.37 1.27
CA ALA A 55 -12.14 -6.14 0.19
C ALA A 55 -10.90 -7.05 0.33
N HIS A 56 -10.41 -7.26 1.55
CA HIS A 56 -9.28 -8.16 1.80
C HIS A 56 -9.63 -9.64 1.62
N GLN A 57 -10.87 -10.04 1.91
CA GLN A 57 -11.31 -11.44 1.75
C GLN A 57 -11.74 -11.78 0.32
N SER A 58 -12.04 -10.77 -0.50
CA SER A 58 -12.43 -10.95 -1.89
C SER A 58 -11.18 -11.15 -2.76
N ASP A 59 -10.51 -12.29 -2.58
CA ASP A 59 -9.41 -12.72 -3.45
C ASP A 59 -9.99 -13.09 -4.83
N PHE A 60 -9.98 -12.14 -5.77
CA PHE A 60 -10.17 -12.47 -7.19
C PHE A 60 -8.98 -13.32 -7.64
N HIS A 61 -9.21 -14.61 -7.86
CA HIS A 61 -8.20 -15.50 -8.40
C HIS A 61 -8.17 -15.34 -9.93
N TYR A 62 -7.16 -14.63 -10.43
CA TYR A 62 -6.89 -14.55 -11.86
C TYR A 62 -5.95 -15.69 -12.26
N ILE A 63 -6.48 -16.68 -12.98
CA ILE A 63 -5.70 -17.81 -13.50
C ILE A 63 -6.00 -17.90 -15.00
N GLN A 64 -4.97 -17.84 -15.85
CA GLN A 64 -5.05 -18.10 -17.29
C GLN A 64 -6.08 -17.28 -18.10
N GLY A 65 -6.35 -16.03 -17.72
CA GLY A 65 -7.24 -15.16 -18.50
C GLY A 65 -8.74 -15.48 -18.34
N GLU A 66 -9.10 -16.38 -17.43
CA GLU A 66 -10.49 -16.63 -17.05
C GLU A 66 -10.73 -16.12 -15.62
N PHE A 67 -11.85 -15.42 -15.43
CA PHE A 67 -12.33 -15.05 -14.10
C PHE A 67 -12.86 -16.31 -13.41
N PHE A 68 -12.17 -16.78 -12.38
CA PHE A 68 -12.74 -17.77 -11.48
C PHE A 68 -13.67 -17.03 -10.52
N GLU A 69 -14.93 -17.48 -10.44
CA GLU A 69 -15.86 -17.04 -9.41
C GLU A 69 -15.23 -17.32 -8.04
N ALA A 70 -15.11 -16.30 -7.20
CA ALA A 70 -14.65 -16.49 -5.83
C ALA A 70 -15.62 -17.45 -5.12
N ASP A 71 -15.11 -18.54 -4.53
CA ASP A 71 -15.92 -19.53 -3.80
C ASP A 71 -16.75 -18.90 -2.65
N ARG A 72 -16.38 -17.68 -2.22
CA ARG A 72 -17.03 -16.91 -1.15
C ARG A 72 -17.13 -15.44 -1.55
N TYR A 73 -18.35 -14.96 -1.76
CA TYR A 73 -18.60 -13.54 -2.02
C TYR A 73 -18.92 -12.82 -0.71
N TRP A 74 -17.98 -12.04 -0.20
CA TRP A 74 -18.18 -11.27 1.03
C TRP A 74 -18.96 -9.98 0.76
N ARG A 75 -19.89 -9.65 1.64
CA ARG A 75 -20.57 -8.35 1.70
C ARG A 75 -20.61 -7.87 3.15
N TYR A 76 -20.84 -6.58 3.32
CA TYR A 76 -21.13 -6.00 4.62
C TYR A 76 -22.47 -5.27 4.60
N ALA A 77 -23.07 -5.13 5.79
CA ALA A 77 -24.29 -4.37 6.00
C ALA A 77 -24.32 -3.83 7.44
N ALA A 78 -25.13 -2.81 7.69
CA ALA A 78 -25.52 -2.46 9.05
C ALA A 78 -26.24 -3.67 9.69
N ILE A 79 -25.97 -3.94 10.96
CA ILE A 79 -26.59 -5.07 11.68
C ILE A 79 -28.11 -4.98 11.62
N GLU A 80 -28.66 -3.79 11.83
CA GLU A 80 -30.11 -3.57 11.77
C GLU A 80 -30.71 -3.86 10.38
N THR A 81 -29.96 -3.58 9.31
CA THR A 81 -30.39 -3.91 7.94
C THR A 81 -30.47 -5.42 7.76
N LEU A 82 -29.44 -6.16 8.18
CA LEU A 82 -29.42 -7.61 8.04
C LEU A 82 -30.50 -8.27 8.92
N GLN A 83 -30.70 -7.79 10.16
CA GLN A 83 -31.77 -8.24 11.03
C GLN A 83 -33.15 -8.09 10.39
N LYS A 84 -33.45 -6.92 9.80
CA LYS A 84 -34.72 -6.69 9.09
C LYS A 84 -34.86 -7.60 7.87
N GLN A 85 -33.82 -7.74 7.06
CA GLN A 85 -33.85 -8.62 5.88
C GLN A 85 -34.10 -10.09 6.24
N LEU A 86 -33.56 -10.56 7.37
CA LEU A 86 -33.79 -11.92 7.86
C LEU A 86 -35.18 -12.13 8.47
N ALA A 87 -35.81 -11.06 8.97
CA ALA A 87 -37.17 -11.10 9.52
C ALA A 87 -38.28 -11.11 8.44
N VAL A 88 -38.00 -10.61 7.23
CA VAL A 88 -39.00 -10.33 6.18
C VAL A 88 -39.38 -11.54 5.31
N ILE A 89 -38.72 -12.69 5.42
CA ILE A 89 -38.94 -13.83 4.50
C ILE A 89 -40.35 -14.47 4.63
N ASP A 90 -41.09 -14.23 5.72
CA ASP A 90 -42.40 -14.85 5.95
C ASP A 90 -43.64 -14.01 5.59
N ASN A 91 -43.50 -12.76 5.11
CA ASN A 91 -44.67 -11.96 4.68
C ASN A 91 -44.31 -10.91 3.61
N GLU A 92 -45.13 -10.79 2.56
CA GLU A 92 -45.14 -9.63 1.67
C GLU A 92 -45.36 -8.37 2.53
N THR A 93 -44.28 -7.62 2.76
CA THR A 93 -44.34 -6.43 3.61
C THR A 93 -44.95 -5.31 2.79
N PHE A 94 -46.24 -5.03 3.01
CA PHE A 94 -46.89 -3.87 2.42
C PHE A 94 -46.31 -2.59 3.00
N LEU A 95 -45.41 -1.94 2.27
CA LEU A 95 -44.88 -0.62 2.62
C LEU A 95 -46.00 0.42 2.54
N ASN A 96 -46.10 1.28 3.54
CA ASN A 96 -47.07 2.37 3.58
C ASN A 96 -46.79 3.39 2.45
N PRO A 97 -47.74 3.63 1.51
CA PRO A 97 -47.55 4.58 0.42
C PRO A 97 -47.25 6.00 0.90
N VAL A 98 -47.78 6.41 2.06
CA VAL A 98 -47.53 7.75 2.64
C VAL A 98 -46.06 7.90 3.01
N ASP A 99 -45.46 6.87 3.60
CA ASP A 99 -44.04 6.87 3.96
C ASP A 99 -43.13 6.89 2.73
N ILE A 100 -43.53 6.21 1.65
CA ILE A 100 -42.81 6.26 0.37
C ILE A 100 -42.76 7.68 -0.18
N ASP A 101 -43.90 8.39 -0.22
CA ASP A 101 -43.94 9.74 -0.77
C ASP A 101 -43.20 10.74 0.14
N LEU A 102 -43.31 10.60 1.45
CA LEU A 102 -42.62 11.46 2.40
C LEU A 102 -41.10 11.23 2.39
N ALA A 103 -40.65 9.97 2.35
CA ALA A 103 -39.24 9.65 2.18
C ALA A 103 -38.68 10.23 0.88
N ARG A 104 -39.43 10.16 -0.23
CA ARG A 104 -39.02 10.76 -1.51
C ARG A 104 -38.84 12.28 -1.40
N GLN A 105 -39.73 12.97 -0.70
CA GLN A 105 -39.62 14.41 -0.47
C GLN A 105 -38.40 14.76 0.39
N GLN A 106 -38.17 14.03 1.47
CA GLN A 106 -37.04 14.27 2.37
C GLN A 106 -35.69 13.95 1.71
N VAL A 107 -35.60 12.88 0.92
CA VAL A 107 -34.42 12.55 0.10
C VAL A 107 -34.07 13.69 -0.86
N ALA A 108 -35.07 14.18 -1.60
CA ALA A 108 -34.86 15.30 -2.53
C ALA A 108 -34.45 16.59 -1.80
N ALA A 109 -35.08 16.89 -0.66
CA ALA A 109 -34.75 18.07 0.15
C ALA A 109 -33.35 17.98 0.78
N ALA A 110 -32.89 16.78 1.13
CA ALA A 110 -31.56 16.55 1.68
C ALA A 110 -30.43 16.63 0.63
N GLY A 111 -30.75 16.70 -0.67
CA GLY A 111 -29.74 16.72 -1.74
C GLY A 111 -28.96 15.41 -1.82
N ILE A 112 -29.59 14.28 -1.48
CA ILE A 112 -28.94 12.96 -1.52
C ILE A 112 -29.45 12.13 -2.71
N GLY A 113 -28.51 11.48 -3.40
CA GLY A 113 -28.73 10.42 -4.38
C GLY A 113 -28.13 9.10 -3.91
N ARG A 114 -28.41 7.99 -4.60
CA ARG A 114 -27.75 6.71 -4.32
C ARG A 114 -26.39 6.65 -5.03
N VAL A 115 -25.41 5.95 -4.43
CA VAL A 115 -24.05 5.82 -4.98
C VAL A 115 -24.01 4.95 -6.25
N SER A 116 -24.92 3.97 -6.43
CA SER A 116 -25.01 3.18 -7.68
C SER A 116 -26.40 2.59 -7.99
N GLY A 117 -26.67 2.39 -9.29
CA GLY A 117 -27.78 1.58 -9.86
C GLY A 117 -29.13 2.29 -10.02
N ASP A 118 -29.68 2.25 -11.24
CA ASP A 118 -31.09 2.57 -11.54
C ASP A 118 -32.02 1.47 -10.97
N GLU A 119 -32.13 1.37 -9.64
CA GLU A 119 -33.18 0.56 -9.03
C GLU A 119 -34.42 1.41 -8.74
N PRO A 120 -35.60 1.03 -9.26
CA PRO A 120 -36.89 1.64 -8.90
C PRO A 120 -37.22 1.65 -7.38
N ASP A 121 -36.43 0.95 -6.55
CA ASP A 121 -36.75 0.61 -5.16
C ASP A 121 -35.82 1.20 -4.09
N PHE A 122 -35.00 2.22 -4.39
CA PHE A 122 -34.19 2.93 -3.37
C PHE A 122 -35.05 3.46 -2.22
N ILE A 123 -36.12 4.19 -2.54
CA ILE A 123 -37.06 4.73 -1.54
C ILE A 123 -37.72 3.60 -0.76
N ARG A 124 -38.06 2.49 -1.43
CA ARG A 124 -38.66 1.32 -0.76
C ARG A 124 -37.70 0.64 0.19
N THR A 125 -36.42 0.61 -0.13
CA THR A 125 -35.38 0.02 0.70
C THR A 125 -35.18 0.83 1.99
N LEU A 126 -35.16 2.17 1.87
CA LEU A 126 -35.16 3.08 3.01
C LEU A 126 -36.41 2.90 3.88
N VAL A 127 -37.60 2.93 3.28
CA VAL A 127 -38.89 2.79 4.00
C VAL A 127 -39.06 1.39 4.60
N GLY A 128 -38.49 0.36 3.97
CA GLY A 128 -38.35 -0.99 4.53
C GLY A 128 -37.38 -1.07 5.72
N GLY A 129 -36.79 0.06 6.12
CA GLY A 129 -36.00 0.21 7.32
C GLY A 129 -34.52 -0.17 7.14
N SER A 130 -34.04 -0.35 5.93
CA SER A 130 -32.61 -0.60 5.67
C SER A 130 -31.81 0.69 5.76
N VAL A 131 -30.59 0.59 6.30
CA VAL A 131 -29.55 1.61 6.13
C VAL A 131 -28.97 1.48 4.73
N VAL A 132 -28.90 2.59 4.01
CA VAL A 132 -28.43 2.64 2.62
C VAL A 132 -27.32 3.66 2.48
N GLN A 133 -26.27 3.31 1.72
CA GLN A 133 -25.22 4.26 1.35
C GLN A 133 -25.76 5.27 0.32
N VAL A 134 -25.50 6.54 0.54
CA VAL A 134 -25.98 7.65 -0.29
C VAL A 134 -24.82 8.62 -0.58
N ARG A 135 -24.91 9.26 -1.74
CA ARG A 135 -24.07 10.40 -2.13
C ARG A 135 -24.84 11.67 -1.85
N TRP A 136 -24.29 12.54 -1.04
CA TRP A 136 -24.79 13.90 -0.85
C TRP A 136 -24.04 14.84 -1.78
N GLU A 137 -24.75 15.77 -2.40
CA GLU A 137 -24.18 16.77 -3.30
C GLU A 137 -24.69 18.18 -2.97
N GLU A 138 -23.78 19.15 -2.94
CA GLU A 138 -24.08 20.58 -2.83
C GLU A 138 -23.47 21.34 -3.99
N GLN A 139 -24.30 22.05 -4.76
CA GLN A 139 -23.80 23.01 -5.74
C GLN A 139 -23.37 24.29 -5.04
N ILE A 140 -22.17 24.75 -5.38
CA ILE A 140 -21.58 25.97 -4.83
C ILE A 140 -20.99 26.84 -5.93
N ILE A 141 -20.83 28.13 -5.64
CA ILE A 141 -19.93 29.00 -6.40
C ILE A 141 -18.60 29.06 -5.62
N PRO A 142 -17.49 28.52 -6.16
CA PRO A 142 -16.22 28.47 -5.44
C PRO A 142 -15.72 29.82 -4.93
N SER A 143 -15.90 30.90 -5.70
CA SER A 143 -15.50 32.25 -5.27
C SER A 143 -16.15 32.71 -3.98
N ASP A 144 -17.33 32.20 -3.67
CA ASP A 144 -18.11 32.60 -2.49
C ASP A 144 -17.82 31.70 -1.28
N ARG A 145 -17.10 30.59 -1.49
CA ARG A 145 -16.85 29.56 -0.48
C ARG A 145 -15.40 29.45 -0.06
N ILE A 146 -14.45 29.88 -0.89
CA ILE A 146 -13.02 29.80 -0.57
C ILE A 146 -12.66 30.84 0.49
N ASP A 147 -12.08 30.37 1.60
CA ASP A 147 -11.53 31.17 2.69
C ASP A 147 -10.07 31.53 2.46
N ARG A 148 -9.30 30.56 1.96
CA ARG A 148 -7.84 30.63 1.94
C ARG A 148 -7.27 29.87 0.75
N TYR A 149 -6.18 30.39 0.20
CA TYR A 149 -5.43 29.76 -0.88
C TYR A 149 -4.12 29.20 -0.35
N HIS A 150 -3.75 27.99 -0.78
CA HIS A 150 -2.51 27.33 -0.37
C HIS A 150 -1.69 26.96 -1.59
N VAL A 151 -0.39 27.21 -1.51
CA VAL A 151 0.58 26.79 -2.54
C VAL A 151 1.10 25.42 -2.15
N ILE A 152 0.88 24.45 -3.02
CA ILE A 152 1.25 23.05 -2.82
C ILE A 152 2.29 22.67 -3.86
N GLY A 153 3.36 22.00 -3.46
CA GLY A 153 4.24 21.28 -4.37
C GLY A 153 4.06 19.79 -4.17
N HIS A 154 3.75 19.09 -5.25
CA HIS A 154 3.65 17.65 -5.32
C HIS A 154 4.87 17.11 -6.07
N GLN A 155 5.72 16.38 -5.34
CA GLN A 155 6.98 15.88 -5.86
C GLN A 155 6.87 14.40 -6.22
N TRP A 156 7.29 14.10 -7.44
CA TRP A 156 7.39 12.75 -8.00
C TRP A 156 8.79 12.21 -7.75
N PRO A 157 8.94 11.03 -7.11
CA PRO A 157 10.24 10.39 -7.03
C PRO A 157 10.55 9.74 -8.38
N SER A 158 11.77 9.92 -8.89
CA SER A 158 12.21 9.11 -10.04
C SER A 158 12.24 7.64 -9.61
N GLY A 159 11.50 6.82 -10.33
CA GLY A 159 11.63 5.38 -10.29
C GLY A 159 11.04 4.64 -9.10
N GLN A 160 10.01 5.21 -8.49
CA GLN A 160 9.13 4.46 -7.59
C GLN A 160 7.85 4.09 -8.33
N ILE A 161 7.20 3.02 -7.86
CA ILE A 161 5.79 2.78 -8.18
C ILE A 161 5.03 4.04 -7.76
N TYR A 162 4.17 4.57 -8.64
CA TYR A 162 3.40 5.82 -8.50
C TYR A 162 2.86 6.05 -7.07
N GLU A 163 2.51 4.99 -6.35
CA GLU A 163 1.94 5.07 -5.00
C GLU A 163 2.96 5.32 -3.87
N VAL A 164 4.25 5.29 -4.17
CA VAL A 164 5.32 5.33 -3.18
C VAL A 164 6.27 6.47 -3.52
N GLY A 165 6.50 7.34 -2.53
CA GLY A 165 7.47 8.44 -2.59
C GLY A 165 6.96 9.73 -3.22
N HIS A 166 5.68 9.80 -3.60
CA HIS A 166 4.98 11.07 -3.73
C HIS A 166 5.13 11.82 -2.41
N SER A 167 5.61 13.06 -2.48
CA SER A 167 5.60 13.92 -1.31
C SER A 167 4.85 15.19 -1.63
N VAL A 168 3.99 15.58 -0.71
CA VAL A 168 3.21 16.80 -0.79
C VAL A 168 3.79 17.77 0.23
N LYS A 169 4.13 18.97 -0.23
CA LYS A 169 4.65 20.05 0.61
C LYS A 169 3.80 21.29 0.44
N VAL A 170 3.40 21.89 1.55
CA VAL A 170 2.74 23.20 1.59
C VAL A 170 3.82 24.27 1.66
N PHE A 171 3.84 25.19 0.71
CA PHE A 171 4.83 26.28 0.62
C PHE A 171 4.34 27.57 1.30
N GLY A 172 3.04 27.78 1.35
CA GLY A 172 2.45 28.95 1.99
C GLY A 172 0.93 28.93 1.94
N SER A 173 0.32 29.81 2.73
CA SER A 173 -1.13 30.04 2.74
C SER A 173 -1.40 31.54 2.68
N TYR A 174 -2.41 31.93 1.91
CA TYR A 174 -2.66 33.31 1.50
C TYR A 174 -4.16 33.60 1.50
N GLU A 175 -4.54 34.83 1.85
CA GLU A 175 -5.94 35.28 1.81
C GLU A 175 -6.40 35.59 0.37
N ARG A 176 -5.45 35.94 -0.50
CA ARG A 176 -5.73 36.35 -1.88
C ARG A 176 -5.13 35.38 -2.88
N LEU A 177 -5.89 35.08 -3.93
CA LEU A 177 -5.43 34.24 -5.03
C LEU A 177 -4.19 34.83 -5.71
N GLU A 178 -4.14 36.14 -5.89
CA GLU A 178 -3.01 36.80 -6.58
C GLU A 178 -1.68 36.60 -5.83
N ASP A 179 -1.72 36.61 -4.49
CA ASP A 179 -0.53 36.42 -3.66
C ASP A 179 -0.06 34.95 -3.69
N ALA A 180 -1.01 34.00 -3.65
CA ALA A 180 -0.72 32.58 -3.78
C ALA A 180 -0.14 32.26 -5.16
N GLU A 181 -0.74 32.79 -6.22
CA GLU A 181 -0.27 32.60 -7.60
C GLU A 181 1.14 33.14 -7.79
N LYS A 182 1.39 34.38 -7.35
CA LYS A 182 2.73 34.97 -7.42
C LYS A 182 3.75 34.09 -6.69
N ASN A 183 3.42 33.62 -5.49
CA ASN A 183 4.31 32.74 -4.75
C ASN A 183 4.54 31.40 -5.43
N MET A 184 3.50 30.82 -6.05
CA MET A 184 3.61 29.58 -6.81
C MET A 184 4.60 29.73 -7.97
N LEU A 185 4.45 30.80 -8.76
CA LEU A 185 5.33 31.10 -9.90
C LEU A 185 6.77 31.40 -9.45
N ASP A 186 6.95 32.26 -8.43
CA ASP A 186 8.27 32.56 -7.87
C ASP A 186 8.97 31.30 -7.31
N THR A 187 8.20 30.34 -6.80
CA THR A 187 8.72 29.09 -6.26
C THR A 187 9.06 28.11 -7.38
N SER A 188 8.18 27.94 -8.37
CA SER A 188 8.44 27.06 -9.50
C SER A 188 9.62 27.53 -10.36
N GLU A 189 9.81 28.84 -10.53
CA GLU A 189 10.96 29.40 -11.24
C GLU A 189 12.28 29.15 -10.50
N ARG A 190 12.30 29.30 -9.16
CA ARG A 190 13.49 28.98 -8.35
C ARG A 190 13.83 27.50 -8.38
N ASP A 191 12.80 26.66 -8.44
CA ASP A 191 12.90 25.20 -8.48
C ASP A 191 12.97 24.66 -9.92
N ALA A 192 13.09 25.51 -10.95
CA ALA A 192 13.07 25.12 -12.38
C ALA A 192 14.17 24.13 -12.81
N VAL A 193 15.13 23.85 -11.92
CA VAL A 193 16.16 22.80 -12.07
C VAL A 193 15.58 21.39 -11.77
N SER A 194 14.47 21.31 -11.04
CA SER A 194 13.77 20.07 -10.67
C SER A 194 12.54 19.86 -11.56
N SER A 195 12.67 19.07 -12.63
CA SER A 195 11.55 18.66 -13.50
C SER A 195 10.55 17.70 -12.82
N ARG A 196 10.52 17.67 -11.48
CA ARG A 196 9.92 16.59 -10.68
C ARG A 196 8.95 17.10 -9.62
N THR A 197 8.64 18.39 -9.63
CA THR A 197 7.69 18.99 -8.70
C THR A 197 6.64 19.73 -9.49
N GLU A 198 5.40 19.30 -9.31
CA GLU A 198 4.23 20.01 -9.79
C GLU A 198 3.77 21.00 -8.73
N TYR A 199 3.52 22.24 -9.11
CA TYR A 199 3.01 23.26 -8.21
C TYR A 199 1.52 23.53 -8.49
N LYS A 200 0.76 23.66 -7.40
CA LYS A 200 -0.68 23.91 -7.42
C LYS A 200 -1.03 25.04 -6.46
N VAL A 201 -2.07 25.80 -6.80
CA VAL A 201 -2.82 26.60 -5.81
C VAL A 201 -4.15 25.91 -5.57
N VAL A 202 -4.42 25.58 -4.30
CA VAL A 202 -5.71 25.02 -3.85
C VAL A 202 -6.44 26.04 -2.99
N GLY A 203 -7.76 26.17 -3.18
CA GLY A 203 -8.64 27.01 -2.38
C GLY A 203 -9.37 26.17 -1.35
N GLN A 204 -9.14 26.41 -0.07
CA GLN A 204 -9.84 25.78 1.05
C GLN A 204 -11.17 26.49 1.32
N TYR A 205 -12.25 25.73 1.53
CA TYR A 205 -13.55 26.31 1.84
C TYR A 205 -13.69 26.76 3.31
N HIS A 206 -14.56 27.75 3.56
CA HIS A 206 -14.89 28.22 4.91
C HIS A 206 -15.33 27.09 5.84
N ASP A 207 -14.81 27.10 7.06
CA ASP A 207 -15.11 26.14 8.13
C ASP A 207 -14.85 24.67 7.77
N LYS A 208 -14.09 24.39 6.69
CA LYS A 208 -13.70 23.05 6.28
C LYS A 208 -12.25 22.75 6.70
N PRO A 209 -11.92 21.48 7.02
CA PRO A 209 -10.54 21.13 7.36
C PRO A 209 -9.62 21.20 6.15
N PHE A 210 -8.34 21.50 6.38
CA PHE A 210 -7.31 21.46 5.34
C PHE A 210 -6.77 20.03 5.23
N LYS A 211 -7.28 19.24 4.28
CA LYS A 211 -6.86 17.86 4.02
C LYS A 211 -6.53 17.67 2.54
N LEU A 212 -5.27 17.33 2.28
CA LEU A 212 -4.76 17.03 0.94
C LEU A 212 -4.74 15.52 0.71
N ASP A 213 -4.97 15.12 -0.54
CA ASP A 213 -4.68 13.77 -1.01
C ASP A 213 -3.18 13.61 -1.34
N MET A 214 -2.82 12.43 -1.84
CA MET A 214 -1.44 12.10 -2.22
C MET A 214 -0.90 12.86 -3.44
N GLU A 215 -1.79 13.48 -4.23
CA GLU A 215 -1.45 14.34 -5.38
C GLU A 215 -1.33 15.81 -4.96
N GLY A 216 -1.60 16.12 -3.69
CA GLY A 216 -1.62 17.49 -3.19
C GLY A 216 -2.86 18.28 -3.60
N ASP A 217 -3.92 17.60 -4.04
CA ASP A 217 -5.23 18.20 -4.25
C ASP A 217 -6.03 18.18 -2.94
N LEU A 218 -6.86 19.19 -2.70
CA LEU A 218 -7.80 19.15 -1.56
C LEU A 218 -8.90 18.13 -1.86
N HIS A 219 -9.32 17.39 -0.82
CA HIS A 219 -10.54 16.61 -0.91
C HIS A 219 -11.71 17.50 -1.36
N SER A 220 -12.63 17.00 -2.20
CA SER A 220 -13.73 17.78 -2.78
C SER A 220 -14.56 18.54 -1.73
N PHE A 221 -14.80 17.88 -0.58
CA PHE A 221 -15.39 18.45 0.63
C PHE A 221 -14.64 19.64 1.25
N CYS A 222 -13.31 19.62 1.16
CA CYS A 222 -12.42 20.54 1.84
C CYS A 222 -12.06 21.77 1.00
N GLY A 223 -12.14 21.65 -0.32
CA GLY A 223 -11.74 22.72 -1.22
C GLY A 223 -11.63 22.27 -2.67
N ILE A 224 -10.86 23.03 -3.44
CA ILE A 224 -10.79 22.90 -4.88
C ILE A 224 -9.43 23.33 -5.42
N THR A 225 -8.93 22.65 -6.44
CA THR A 225 -7.71 23.07 -7.14
C THR A 225 -8.02 24.22 -8.09
N VAL A 226 -7.34 25.35 -7.88
CA VAL A 226 -7.56 26.63 -8.56
C VAL A 226 -6.57 26.82 -9.71
N LEU A 227 -5.28 26.61 -9.43
CA LEU A 227 -4.18 26.72 -10.40
C LEU A 227 -3.32 25.46 -10.37
N ARG A 228 -2.75 25.09 -11.52
CA ARG A 228 -1.81 23.97 -11.64
C ARG A 228 -0.79 24.25 -12.75
N THR A 229 0.49 24.07 -12.46
CA THR A 229 1.57 24.11 -13.47
C THR A 229 1.59 22.80 -14.26
N GLY A 230 1.83 22.85 -15.57
CA GLY A 230 2.09 21.64 -16.36
C GLY A 230 3.39 20.94 -15.94
N ILE A 231 3.51 19.64 -16.23
CA ILE A 231 4.68 18.81 -15.89
C ILE A 231 5.94 19.26 -16.64
N SER A 232 5.79 20.05 -17.72
CA SER A 232 6.88 20.74 -18.41
C SER A 232 6.74 22.25 -18.28
N VAL A 233 7.87 22.96 -18.18
CA VAL A 233 7.95 24.45 -18.16
C VAL A 233 7.39 25.09 -19.44
N THR A 234 7.03 24.27 -20.43
CA THR A 234 6.45 24.67 -21.71
C THR A 234 4.94 24.45 -21.84
N ASP A 235 4.28 23.81 -20.87
CA ASP A 235 2.83 23.58 -20.91
C ASP A 235 2.03 24.68 -20.19
N GLU A 236 0.88 25.02 -20.76
CA GLU A 236 -0.01 26.10 -20.34
C GLU A 236 -0.46 25.96 -18.87
N LEU A 237 -0.44 27.08 -18.13
CA LEU A 237 -0.97 27.18 -16.78
C LEU A 237 -2.47 26.86 -16.78
N TYR A 238 -2.88 25.78 -16.11
CA TYR A 238 -4.30 25.51 -15.88
C TYR A 238 -4.85 26.51 -14.85
N ARG A 239 -5.96 27.16 -15.19
CA ARG A 239 -6.72 28.04 -14.29
C ARG A 239 -8.19 27.65 -14.31
N ARG A 240 -8.73 27.41 -13.11
CA ARG A 240 -10.17 27.21 -12.92
C ARG A 240 -10.90 28.55 -12.86
N ASP A 241 -12.04 28.62 -13.55
CA ASP A 241 -13.00 29.73 -13.42
C ASP A 241 -13.83 29.54 -12.15
N LEU A 242 -13.52 30.32 -11.11
CA LEU A 242 -14.15 30.22 -9.79
C LEU A 242 -15.58 30.77 -9.73
N SER A 243 -16.06 31.40 -10.82
CA SER A 243 -17.44 31.86 -10.94
C SER A 243 -18.40 30.78 -11.46
N ARG A 244 -17.85 29.67 -12.00
CA ARG A 244 -18.65 28.55 -12.46
C ARG A 244 -19.07 27.67 -11.28
N PRO A 245 -20.32 27.17 -11.28
CA PRO A 245 -20.75 26.21 -10.28
C PRO A 245 -19.83 25.00 -10.19
N ALA A 246 -19.50 24.60 -8.96
CA ALA A 246 -18.83 23.36 -8.63
C ALA A 246 -19.73 22.53 -7.73
N VAL A 247 -19.46 21.23 -7.66
CA VAL A 247 -20.18 20.30 -6.78
C VAL A 247 -19.22 19.91 -5.66
N ILE A 248 -19.69 20.06 -4.43
CA ILE A 248 -19.13 19.35 -3.28
C ILE A 248 -19.92 18.06 -3.14
N ASP A 249 -19.23 16.95 -2.94
CA ASP A 249 -19.85 15.66 -2.66
C ASP A 249 -19.28 15.01 -1.39
N ALA A 250 -20.11 14.16 -0.79
CA ALA A 250 -19.73 13.30 0.32
C ALA A 250 -20.52 11.99 0.25
N THR A 251 -19.90 10.91 0.70
CA THR A 251 -20.57 9.62 0.85
C THR A 251 -20.92 9.41 2.31
N LEU A 252 -22.17 9.05 2.57
CA LEU A 252 -22.74 8.85 3.90
C LEU A 252 -23.79 7.74 3.88
N PHE A 253 -24.45 7.49 5.00
CA PHE A 253 -25.54 6.54 5.10
C PHE A 253 -26.87 7.24 5.39
N ALA A 254 -27.97 6.65 4.96
CA ALA A 254 -29.31 7.14 5.24
C ALA A 254 -30.21 6.02 5.73
N ARG A 255 -31.12 6.36 6.65
CA ARG A 255 -32.18 5.48 7.13
C ARG A 255 -33.48 6.27 7.23
N TYR A 256 -34.60 5.66 6.88
CA TYR A 256 -35.92 6.23 7.13
C TYR A 256 -36.55 5.55 8.34
N ASP A 257 -36.92 6.35 9.33
CA ASP A 257 -37.72 5.93 10.47
C ASP A 257 -39.20 6.12 10.14
N ALA A 258 -39.93 5.03 9.97
CA ALA A 258 -41.35 5.06 9.62
C ALA A 258 -42.23 5.51 10.79
N ASP A 259 -41.83 5.25 12.04
CA ASP A 259 -42.59 5.67 13.21
C ASP A 259 -42.46 7.18 13.44
N ALA A 260 -41.26 7.72 13.20
CA ALA A 260 -40.99 9.16 13.28
C ALA A 260 -41.29 9.91 11.96
N ALA A 261 -41.58 9.19 10.88
CA ALA A 261 -41.78 9.72 9.54
C ALA A 261 -40.61 10.63 9.09
N HIS A 262 -39.38 10.23 9.40
CA HIS A 262 -38.19 11.08 9.26
C HIS A 262 -37.00 10.35 8.62
N LEU A 263 -36.35 11.02 7.68
CA LEU A 263 -35.09 10.61 7.09
C LEU A 263 -33.93 11.09 7.96
N GLN A 264 -33.10 10.15 8.39
CA GLN A 264 -31.88 10.42 9.14
C GLN A 264 -30.66 10.16 8.27
N LEU A 265 -29.74 11.14 8.23
CA LEU A 265 -28.40 10.97 7.67
C LEU A 265 -27.47 10.47 8.77
N LEU A 266 -26.57 9.56 8.40
CA LEU A 266 -25.74 8.79 9.31
C LEU A 266 -24.30 8.75 8.81
N ASP A 267 -23.35 8.76 9.75
CA ASP A 267 -21.93 8.55 9.48
C ASP A 267 -21.60 7.04 9.35
N TYR A 268 -20.32 6.75 9.15
CA TYR A 268 -19.81 5.38 9.00
C TYR A 268 -19.88 4.53 10.28
N ARG A 269 -20.22 5.12 11.42
CA ARG A 269 -20.50 4.46 12.71
C ARG A 269 -21.99 4.49 13.06
N LEU A 270 -22.84 4.81 12.09
CA LEU A 270 -24.29 4.98 12.24
C LEU A 270 -24.70 6.05 13.26
N GLN A 271 -23.87 7.08 13.47
CA GLN A 271 -24.22 8.25 14.28
C GLN A 271 -24.87 9.33 13.41
N PRO A 272 -25.75 10.19 13.95
CA PRO A 272 -26.37 11.27 13.20
C PRO A 272 -25.33 12.16 12.51
N ALA A 273 -25.51 12.39 11.21
CA ALA A 273 -24.57 13.12 10.37
C ALA A 273 -25.17 14.42 9.80
N ASN A 274 -24.35 15.46 9.71
CA ASN A 274 -24.64 16.70 9.00
C ASN A 274 -23.59 16.95 7.91
N PRO A 275 -23.90 16.64 6.63
CA PRO A 275 -22.94 16.79 5.54
C PRO A 275 -22.56 18.25 5.26
N HIS A 276 -23.27 19.24 5.79
CA HIS A 276 -22.86 20.64 5.62
C HIS A 276 -21.70 21.04 6.53
N THR A 277 -21.47 20.33 7.65
CA THR A 277 -20.46 20.73 8.65
C THR A 277 -19.37 19.70 8.85
N GLU A 278 -19.64 18.44 8.57
CA GLU A 278 -18.74 17.33 8.89
C GLU A 278 -18.32 16.59 7.63
N MET A 279 -17.03 16.24 7.59
CA MET A 279 -16.46 15.47 6.50
C MET A 279 -16.71 13.99 6.76
N TYR A 280 -17.41 13.32 5.85
CA TYR A 280 -17.60 11.87 5.87
C TYR A 280 -16.85 11.28 4.69
N ASP A 281 -15.83 10.50 5.03
CA ASP A 281 -14.97 9.85 4.04
C ASP A 281 -15.28 8.35 4.10
N ILE A 282 -16.47 7.95 3.65
CA ILE A 282 -16.69 6.57 3.26
C ILE A 282 -16.30 6.49 1.78
N ALA A 283 -15.00 6.43 1.55
CA ALA A 283 -14.50 5.91 0.30
C ALA A 283 -13.64 4.67 0.56
N PRO A 284 -14.25 3.52 0.89
CA PRO A 284 -13.71 2.27 0.45
C PRO A 284 -14.36 1.91 -0.91
N PHE A 285 -13.60 1.12 -1.66
CA PHE A 285 -13.45 1.17 -3.11
C PHE A 285 -14.55 0.52 -3.96
N HIS A 286 -15.72 0.17 -3.40
CA HIS A 286 -16.66 -0.72 -4.10
C HIS A 286 -18.09 -0.23 -4.25
N PHE A 287 -18.32 1.06 -4.52
CA PHE A 287 -19.61 1.50 -5.09
C PHE A 287 -19.54 2.59 -6.17
N ASP A 288 -18.37 3.13 -6.52
CA ASP A 288 -18.23 4.13 -7.58
C ASP A 288 -18.12 3.47 -8.96
N ASP A 289 -19.12 3.69 -9.81
CA ASP A 289 -19.03 3.29 -11.21
C ASP A 289 -17.84 4.02 -11.87
N GLY A 290 -16.93 3.24 -12.45
CA GLY A 290 -16.01 3.65 -13.52
C GLY A 290 -14.87 4.65 -13.23
N ALA A 291 -14.98 5.57 -12.27
CA ALA A 291 -14.01 6.67 -12.11
C ALA A 291 -12.91 6.35 -11.08
N SER A 292 -13.28 5.90 -9.88
CA SER A 292 -12.32 5.49 -8.84
C SER A 292 -11.82 4.05 -9.04
N PHE A 293 -12.56 3.25 -9.80
CA PHE A 293 -12.12 1.93 -10.28
C PHE A 293 -10.79 2.03 -11.05
N LYS A 294 -10.46 3.19 -11.66
CA LYS A 294 -9.16 3.42 -12.32
C LYS A 294 -7.95 3.40 -11.38
N LYS A 295 -8.10 3.67 -10.07
CA LYS A 295 -6.97 3.78 -9.14
C LYS A 295 -6.56 2.42 -8.54
N GLN A 296 -7.51 1.51 -8.36
CA GLN A 296 -7.23 0.10 -8.05
C GLN A 296 -6.93 -0.70 -9.33
N GLN A 297 -7.63 -0.38 -10.43
CA GLN A 297 -7.23 -0.84 -11.75
C GLN A 297 -5.79 -0.44 -12.06
N SER A 298 -5.29 0.75 -11.71
CA SER A 298 -3.88 1.05 -12.01
C SER A 298 -2.89 0.09 -11.36
N ILE A 299 -3.22 -0.64 -10.29
CA ILE A 299 -2.32 -1.68 -9.74
C ILE A 299 -2.55 -3.01 -10.45
N THR A 300 -3.79 -3.47 -10.50
CA THR A 300 -4.13 -4.79 -11.06
C THR A 300 -4.08 -4.80 -12.58
N ILE A 301 -4.54 -3.74 -13.25
CA ILE A 301 -4.34 -3.50 -14.69
C ILE A 301 -2.88 -3.25 -15.02
N MET A 302 -2.02 -2.66 -14.17
CA MET A 302 -0.58 -2.59 -14.49
C MET A 302 0.08 -3.98 -14.43
N GLU A 303 -0.19 -4.78 -13.40
CA GLU A 303 0.31 -6.17 -13.33
C GLU A 303 -0.28 -7.05 -14.44
N GLN A 304 -1.56 -6.87 -14.75
CA GLN A 304 -2.28 -7.57 -15.82
C GLN A 304 -1.93 -7.04 -17.22
N GLN A 305 -1.51 -5.77 -17.39
CA GLN A 305 -0.94 -5.23 -18.63
C GLN A 305 0.47 -5.79 -18.84
N MET A 306 1.27 -5.99 -17.79
CA MET A 306 2.53 -6.71 -17.90
C MET A 306 2.33 -8.18 -18.32
N GLU A 307 1.31 -8.88 -17.80
CA GLU A 307 0.98 -10.26 -18.21
C GLU A 307 0.30 -10.33 -19.59
N ASN A 308 -0.65 -9.45 -19.90
CA ASN A 308 -1.35 -9.42 -21.20
C ASN A 308 -0.45 -8.93 -22.34
N ALA A 309 0.54 -8.07 -22.06
CA ALA A 309 1.57 -7.71 -23.03
C ALA A 309 2.42 -8.94 -23.42
N GLN A 310 2.59 -9.92 -22.55
CA GLN A 310 3.26 -11.17 -22.91
C GLN A 310 2.41 -12.04 -23.84
N ALA A 311 1.07 -11.89 -23.85
CA ALA A 311 0.14 -12.78 -24.56
C ALA A 311 -0.40 -12.27 -25.92
N ALA A 312 -0.28 -10.99 -26.29
CA ALA A 312 -0.85 -10.45 -27.55
C ALA A 312 0.17 -10.19 -28.69
N THR A 313 -0.26 -10.54 -29.92
CA THR A 313 0.52 -10.90 -31.12
C THR A 313 0.93 -9.76 -32.10
N THR A 314 2.09 -9.98 -32.75
CA THR A 314 2.57 -9.53 -34.10
C THR A 314 2.38 -8.09 -34.59
N THR A 315 3.43 -7.25 -34.49
CA THR A 315 4.15 -6.49 -35.55
C THR A 315 5.28 -5.68 -34.87
N GLU A 316 6.35 -5.26 -35.58
CA GLU A 316 7.55 -4.55 -35.05
C GLU A 316 7.24 -3.36 -34.10
N ASN A 317 6.10 -2.67 -34.27
CA ASN A 317 5.63 -1.61 -33.35
C ASN A 317 5.39 -2.07 -31.90
N ASN A 318 5.32 -3.38 -31.65
CA ASN A 318 5.07 -3.93 -30.31
C ASN A 318 6.36 -4.08 -29.47
N ASN A 319 7.55 -4.27 -30.08
CA ASN A 319 8.78 -4.48 -29.28
C ASN A 319 9.26 -3.20 -28.59
N LEU A 320 9.24 -2.07 -29.30
CA LEU A 320 9.60 -0.76 -28.74
C LEU A 320 8.66 -0.36 -27.59
N GLU A 321 7.35 -0.42 -27.81
CA GLU A 321 6.37 -0.05 -26.78
C GLU A 321 6.44 -0.96 -25.55
N LYS A 322 6.66 -2.28 -25.73
CA LYS A 322 6.92 -3.20 -24.61
C LYS A 322 8.15 -2.83 -23.80
N LEU A 323 9.23 -2.44 -24.47
CA LEU A 323 10.46 -2.03 -23.79
C LEU A 323 10.26 -0.69 -23.06
N LYS A 324 9.59 0.29 -23.68
CA LYS A 324 9.23 1.55 -23.02
C LYS A 324 8.36 1.31 -21.78
N GLU A 325 7.32 0.50 -21.91
CA GLU A 325 6.42 0.17 -20.81
C GLU A 325 7.15 -0.59 -19.69
N ASN A 326 7.99 -1.57 -20.03
CA ASN A 326 8.82 -2.26 -19.05
C ASN A 326 9.73 -1.28 -18.30
N LEU A 327 10.45 -0.40 -19.01
CA LEU A 327 11.35 0.58 -18.38
C LEU A 327 10.60 1.61 -17.53
N LYS A 328 9.41 2.02 -17.97
CA LYS A 328 8.52 2.89 -17.20
C LYS A 328 8.22 2.28 -15.83
N TYR A 329 7.73 1.04 -15.79
CA TYR A 329 7.41 0.36 -14.53
C TYR A 329 8.64 -0.11 -13.73
N ARG A 330 9.81 -0.16 -14.36
CA ARG A 330 11.11 -0.35 -13.67
C ARG A 330 11.66 0.93 -13.05
N GLY A 331 11.01 2.05 -13.31
CA GLY A 331 11.31 3.32 -12.68
C GLY A 331 12.18 4.27 -13.50
N PHE A 332 12.24 4.06 -14.81
CA PHE A 332 12.94 4.96 -15.74
C PHE A 332 11.98 5.87 -16.52
N ASP A 333 10.66 5.69 -16.32
CA ASP A 333 9.61 6.44 -17.00
C ASP A 333 9.86 6.54 -18.51
N THR A 334 9.78 7.74 -19.09
CA THR A 334 10.00 8.01 -20.52
C THR A 334 11.42 8.47 -20.86
N ILE A 335 12.36 8.44 -19.90
CA ILE A 335 13.72 9.02 -20.04
C ILE A 335 14.46 8.45 -21.25
N PHE A 336 14.20 7.17 -21.57
CA PHE A 336 14.92 6.45 -22.63
C PHE A 336 14.15 6.31 -23.94
N ASP A 337 12.90 6.79 -24.03
CA ASP A 337 11.99 6.48 -25.16
C ASP A 337 12.60 6.79 -26.52
N LYS A 338 13.20 7.98 -26.65
CA LYS A 338 13.84 8.43 -27.89
C LYS A 338 15.10 7.61 -28.22
N ILE A 339 15.99 7.43 -27.25
CA ILE A 339 17.26 6.70 -27.45
C ILE A 339 16.96 5.23 -27.78
N LEU A 340 15.99 4.64 -27.09
CA LEU A 340 15.56 3.27 -27.32
C LEU A 340 14.99 3.10 -28.73
N GLN A 341 14.17 4.04 -29.20
CA GLN A 341 13.67 4.07 -30.57
C GLN A 341 14.82 4.12 -31.58
N GLU A 342 15.77 5.05 -31.41
CA GLU A 342 16.95 5.18 -32.28
C GLU A 342 17.77 3.87 -32.32
N LYS A 343 18.03 3.23 -31.16
CA LYS A 343 18.81 1.97 -31.10
C LYS A 343 18.13 0.80 -31.82
N LEU A 344 16.80 0.72 -31.73
CA LEU A 344 16.02 -0.31 -32.40
C LEU A 344 15.93 -0.04 -33.91
N GLU A 345 15.74 1.21 -34.34
CA GLU A 345 15.75 1.62 -35.75
C GLU A 345 17.12 1.36 -36.43
N ASP A 346 18.22 1.65 -35.71
CA ASP A 346 19.59 1.36 -36.15
C ASP A 346 19.94 -0.14 -36.10
N LYS A 347 19.04 -0.99 -35.60
CA LYS A 347 19.21 -2.44 -35.44
C LYS A 347 20.47 -2.84 -34.67
N VAL A 348 20.84 -2.05 -33.65
CA VAL A 348 22.04 -2.31 -32.84
C VAL A 348 21.86 -3.58 -32.02
N PRO A 349 22.68 -4.65 -32.20
CA PRO A 349 22.41 -5.97 -31.61
C PRO A 349 22.55 -6.01 -30.09
N GLU A 350 23.40 -5.16 -29.50
CA GLU A 350 23.60 -5.05 -28.06
C GLU A 350 23.92 -3.58 -27.73
N PHE A 351 23.26 -3.04 -26.70
CA PHE A 351 23.50 -1.68 -26.26
C PHE A 351 23.24 -1.52 -24.75
N THR A 352 23.86 -0.48 -24.19
CA THR A 352 23.68 -0.08 -22.79
C THR A 352 23.07 1.31 -22.74
N LEU A 353 22.07 1.50 -21.87
CA LEU A 353 21.51 2.80 -21.55
C LEU A 353 21.94 3.18 -20.14
N GLN A 354 22.51 4.37 -19.97
CA GLN A 354 23.00 4.84 -18.68
C GLN A 354 22.09 5.96 -18.15
N HIS A 355 21.78 5.90 -16.86
CA HIS A 355 21.11 6.97 -16.11
C HIS A 355 21.82 7.18 -14.79
N SER A 356 21.89 8.43 -14.32
CA SER A 356 22.46 8.75 -13.02
C SER A 356 21.59 9.74 -12.27
N THR A 357 21.68 9.65 -10.95
CA THR A 357 21.13 10.60 -9.99
C THR A 357 22.24 11.01 -9.03
N ASP A 358 21.97 11.95 -8.13
CA ASP A 358 22.94 12.37 -7.10
C ASP A 358 23.41 11.25 -6.16
N GLN A 359 22.70 10.11 -6.13
CA GLN A 359 22.98 9.01 -5.20
C GLN A 359 23.40 7.71 -5.89
N VAL A 360 23.05 7.50 -7.15
CA VAL A 360 23.19 6.20 -7.82
C VAL A 360 23.35 6.34 -9.33
N ILE A 361 24.18 5.48 -9.90
CA ILE A 361 24.36 5.29 -11.35
C ILE A 361 23.71 3.95 -11.74
N TYR A 362 23.01 3.93 -12.87
CA TYR A 362 22.38 2.74 -13.44
C TYR A 362 22.88 2.50 -14.86
N ASP A 363 23.30 1.28 -15.14
CA ASP A 363 23.62 0.80 -16.49
C ASP A 363 22.65 -0.33 -16.86
N LEU A 364 21.81 -0.10 -17.87
CA LEU A 364 20.77 -1.03 -18.32
C LEU A 364 21.22 -1.72 -19.61
N TYR A 365 21.20 -3.05 -19.63
CA TYR A 365 21.78 -3.83 -20.72
C TYR A 365 20.70 -4.49 -21.56
N PHE A 366 20.77 -4.27 -22.87
CA PHE A 366 19.83 -4.76 -23.86
C PHE A 366 20.55 -5.58 -24.92
N ASN A 367 19.92 -6.64 -25.38
CA ASN A 367 20.40 -7.41 -26.51
C ASN A 367 19.24 -7.87 -27.40
N LYS A 368 19.57 -8.13 -28.65
CA LYS A 368 18.69 -8.78 -29.60
C LYS A 368 18.66 -10.28 -29.34
N SER A 369 17.49 -10.89 -29.42
CA SER A 369 17.35 -12.35 -29.41
C SER A 369 18.07 -12.97 -30.62
N LYS A 370 18.61 -14.17 -30.42
CA LYS A 370 19.23 -14.96 -31.49
C LYS A 370 18.18 -15.67 -32.36
N ASP A 371 17.01 -15.94 -31.77
CA ASP A 371 15.95 -16.74 -32.37
C ASP A 371 14.80 -15.87 -32.90
N GLU A 372 14.69 -14.62 -32.44
CA GLU A 372 13.63 -13.68 -32.81
C GLU A 372 14.19 -12.30 -33.16
N ASP A 373 13.53 -11.57 -34.07
CA ASP A 373 13.87 -10.18 -34.42
C ASP A 373 13.33 -9.19 -33.36
N LYS A 374 13.76 -9.37 -32.10
CA LYS A 374 13.29 -8.62 -30.93
C LYS A 374 14.42 -8.30 -29.97
N TRP A 375 14.32 -7.17 -29.29
CA TRP A 375 15.23 -6.76 -28.23
C TRP A 375 14.61 -6.99 -26.85
N TYR A 376 15.48 -7.31 -25.90
CA TYR A 376 15.10 -7.59 -24.51
C TYR A 376 15.98 -6.78 -23.57
N PHE A 377 15.35 -6.27 -22.50
CA PHE A 377 16.04 -5.80 -21.31
C PHE A 377 16.50 -7.02 -20.50
N ASN A 378 17.79 -7.10 -20.16
CA ASN A 378 18.35 -8.29 -19.52
C ASN A 378 18.68 -8.10 -18.04
N LYS A 379 19.32 -6.98 -17.74
CA LYS A 379 19.84 -6.68 -16.40
C LYS A 379 20.10 -5.19 -16.24
N MET A 380 20.17 -4.78 -14.99
CA MET A 380 20.56 -3.45 -14.55
C MET A 380 21.70 -3.58 -13.54
N ASP A 381 22.83 -2.94 -13.82
CA ASP A 381 23.84 -2.69 -12.80
C ASP A 381 23.49 -1.39 -12.10
N ALA A 382 23.40 -1.41 -10.78
CA ALA A 382 23.16 -0.22 -9.97
C ALA A 382 24.35 0.01 -9.04
N THR A 383 24.89 1.24 -9.06
CA THR A 383 26.05 1.66 -8.28
C THR A 383 25.67 2.82 -7.37
N LEU A 384 25.52 2.53 -6.08
CA LEU A 384 25.33 3.53 -5.03
C LEU A 384 26.64 4.30 -4.84
N LEU A 385 26.57 5.62 -4.99
CA LEU A 385 27.71 6.51 -4.88
C LEU A 385 28.23 6.55 -3.43
N PRO A 386 29.54 6.76 -3.23
CA PRO A 386 30.13 6.91 -1.90
C PRO A 386 29.44 8.00 -1.05
N THR A 387 29.30 7.73 0.24
CA THR A 387 28.81 8.69 1.24
C THR A 387 29.76 8.75 2.43
N GLU A 388 29.61 9.73 3.33
CA GLU A 388 30.43 9.82 4.55
C GLU A 388 30.37 8.55 5.41
N HIS A 389 29.23 7.85 5.40
CA HIS A 389 29.03 6.61 6.15
C HIS A 389 29.35 5.34 5.34
N ARG A 390 29.62 5.49 4.03
CA ARG A 390 29.91 4.38 3.09
C ARG A 390 30.89 4.84 2.00
N PRO A 391 32.19 4.95 2.32
CA PRO A 391 33.19 5.56 1.43
C PRO A 391 33.53 4.74 0.19
N GLU A 392 33.25 3.44 0.16
CA GLU A 392 33.57 2.56 -0.96
C GLU A 392 32.51 2.53 -2.08
N GLY A 393 31.28 2.99 -1.81
CA GLY A 393 30.13 2.75 -2.68
C GLY A 393 29.79 1.25 -2.82
N TYR A 394 28.59 0.92 -3.31
CA TYR A 394 28.21 -0.47 -3.56
C TYR A 394 27.62 -0.64 -4.94
N MET A 395 27.99 -1.73 -5.61
CA MET A 395 27.45 -2.11 -6.90
C MET A 395 26.83 -3.50 -6.80
N HIS A 396 25.68 -3.68 -7.44
CA HIS A 396 25.05 -4.98 -7.61
C HIS A 396 24.37 -5.08 -8.98
N THR A 397 24.41 -6.27 -9.57
CA THR A 397 23.70 -6.58 -10.81
C THR A 397 22.35 -7.19 -10.48
N PHE A 398 21.28 -6.56 -10.95
CA PHE A 398 19.91 -7.08 -10.85
C PHE A 398 19.45 -7.59 -12.22
N TYR A 399 18.97 -8.82 -12.27
CA TYR A 399 18.48 -9.42 -13.52
C TYR A 399 17.00 -9.11 -13.74
N GLU A 400 16.58 -9.01 -14.99
CA GLU A 400 15.21 -8.66 -15.38
C GLU A 400 14.18 -9.54 -14.64
N ASN A 401 14.44 -10.85 -14.60
CA ASN A 401 13.57 -11.84 -13.99
C ASN A 401 13.40 -11.74 -12.46
N GLN A 402 14.15 -10.86 -11.80
CA GLN A 402 13.99 -10.57 -10.38
C GLN A 402 12.93 -9.50 -10.10
N GLY A 403 12.44 -8.81 -11.14
CA GLY A 403 11.41 -7.79 -10.97
C GLY A 403 11.86 -6.51 -10.26
N ILE A 404 13.17 -6.31 -10.04
CA ILE A 404 13.72 -5.17 -9.29
C ILE A 404 13.58 -3.87 -10.08
N THR A 405 13.02 -2.84 -9.44
CA THR A 405 12.95 -1.45 -9.91
C THR A 405 14.20 -0.66 -9.51
N ALA A 406 14.41 0.50 -10.12
CA ALA A 406 15.49 1.43 -9.78
C ALA A 406 15.50 1.77 -8.28
N LYS A 407 14.34 2.10 -7.69
CA LYS A 407 14.26 2.39 -6.24
C LYS A 407 14.53 1.18 -5.36
N GLU A 408 13.97 0.02 -5.70
CA GLU A 408 14.22 -1.22 -4.94
C GLU A 408 15.71 -1.59 -4.97
N ALA A 409 16.41 -1.36 -6.08
CA ALA A 409 17.85 -1.54 -6.18
C ALA A 409 18.62 -0.64 -5.19
N VAL A 410 18.24 0.64 -5.07
CA VAL A 410 18.81 1.55 -4.06
C VAL A 410 18.53 1.02 -2.65
N ASN A 411 17.30 0.61 -2.35
CA ASN A 411 16.94 0.08 -1.03
C ASN A 411 17.77 -1.18 -0.69
N LEU A 412 17.99 -2.08 -1.66
CA LEU A 412 18.84 -3.26 -1.51
C LEU A 412 20.32 -2.90 -1.29
N LEU A 413 20.86 -1.93 -2.04
CA LEU A 413 22.22 -1.42 -1.86
C LEU A 413 22.39 -0.69 -0.51
N GLU A 414 21.32 -0.09 0.02
CA GLU A 414 21.26 0.44 1.37
C GLU A 414 21.18 -0.64 2.47
N GLY A 415 21.02 -1.92 2.08
CA GLY A 415 20.94 -3.07 2.97
C GLY A 415 19.53 -3.38 3.49
N ARG A 416 18.50 -2.76 2.92
CA ARG A 416 17.10 -3.02 3.24
C ARG A 416 16.61 -4.25 2.49
N ALA A 417 15.55 -4.87 3.01
CA ALA A 417 14.91 -6.02 2.37
C ALA A 417 13.80 -5.57 1.42
N VAL A 418 13.60 -6.28 0.31
CA VAL A 418 12.55 -6.05 -0.68
C VAL A 418 11.76 -7.33 -0.92
N PHE A 419 10.44 -7.28 -0.79
CA PHE A 419 9.51 -8.38 -1.01
C PHE A 419 9.12 -8.49 -2.49
N LYS A 420 9.32 -9.66 -3.10
CA LYS A 420 8.97 -9.95 -4.49
C LYS A 420 8.22 -11.27 -4.62
N LYS A 421 7.32 -11.32 -5.61
CA LYS A 421 6.79 -12.55 -6.20
C LYS A 421 7.75 -12.99 -7.30
N LEU A 422 8.32 -14.19 -7.18
CA LEU A 422 9.36 -14.72 -8.05
C LEU A 422 8.89 -16.00 -8.74
N ASN A 423 9.34 -16.24 -9.97
CA ASN A 423 9.04 -17.48 -10.69
C ASN A 423 9.80 -18.66 -10.10
N ILE A 424 9.16 -19.82 -10.07
CA ILE A 424 9.83 -21.10 -9.81
C ILE A 424 10.56 -21.51 -11.08
N TYR A 425 11.80 -21.98 -10.91
CA TYR A 425 12.63 -22.47 -12.00
C TYR A 425 12.87 -23.95 -11.79
N GLU A 426 12.54 -24.74 -12.81
CA GLU A 426 12.81 -26.17 -12.83
C GLU A 426 13.91 -26.47 -13.83
N LYS A 427 14.70 -27.51 -13.54
CA LYS A 427 15.67 -28.00 -14.51
C LYS A 427 14.92 -28.61 -15.69
N GLU A 428 15.34 -28.27 -16.90
CA GLU A 428 14.78 -28.85 -18.12
C GLU A 428 15.07 -30.36 -18.22
N ASN A 429 16.16 -30.81 -17.60
CA ASN A 429 16.54 -32.22 -17.49
C ASN A 429 17.48 -32.47 -16.30
N ASP A 430 17.82 -33.73 -16.03
CA ASP A 430 18.68 -34.11 -14.89
C ASP A 430 20.19 -33.91 -15.14
N ALA A 431 20.59 -33.31 -16.26
CA ALA A 431 22.01 -33.12 -16.57
C ALA A 431 22.68 -32.12 -15.58
N PRO A 432 23.99 -32.26 -15.31
CA PRO A 432 24.72 -31.33 -14.44
C PRO A 432 24.70 -29.88 -14.93
N ASP A 433 24.58 -29.70 -16.25
CA ASP A 433 24.57 -28.44 -17.00
C ASP A 433 23.18 -28.09 -17.55
N ALA A 434 22.12 -28.74 -17.03
CA ALA A 434 20.75 -28.50 -17.45
C ALA A 434 20.38 -27.01 -17.35
N LYS A 435 19.80 -26.50 -18.44
CA LYS A 435 19.17 -25.18 -18.42
C LYS A 435 17.96 -25.20 -17.50
N TYR A 436 17.68 -24.06 -16.89
CA TYR A 436 16.49 -23.88 -16.07
C TYR A 436 15.42 -23.20 -16.91
N LYS A 437 14.21 -23.75 -16.88
CA LYS A 437 13.03 -23.14 -17.45
C LYS A 437 12.17 -22.60 -16.32
N TRP A 438 11.62 -21.40 -16.51
CA TRP A 438 10.61 -20.89 -15.60
C TRP A 438 9.33 -21.73 -15.74
N THR A 439 8.65 -21.96 -14.62
CA THR A 439 7.33 -22.60 -14.60
C THR A 439 6.25 -21.53 -14.42
N ASP A 440 4.99 -21.88 -14.70
CA ASP A 440 3.85 -20.99 -14.45
C ASP A 440 3.58 -20.77 -12.94
N GLN A 441 4.39 -21.37 -12.07
CA GLN A 441 4.27 -21.24 -10.62
C GLN A 441 5.19 -20.13 -10.08
N THR A 442 4.70 -19.41 -9.08
CA THR A 442 5.42 -18.32 -8.42
C THR A 442 5.47 -18.54 -6.91
N TYR A 443 6.42 -17.89 -6.24
CA TYR A 443 6.52 -17.88 -4.79
C TYR A 443 6.92 -16.49 -4.28
N ASN A 444 6.52 -16.18 -3.05
CA ASN A 444 6.87 -14.93 -2.39
C ASN A 444 8.17 -15.07 -1.60
N ALA A 445 9.04 -14.07 -1.72
CA ALA A 445 10.29 -14.02 -0.97
C ALA A 445 10.74 -12.58 -0.71
N TRP A 446 11.41 -12.40 0.43
CA TRP A 446 12.19 -11.20 0.71
C TRP A 446 13.61 -11.37 0.18
N LEU A 447 14.08 -10.35 -0.53
CA LEU A 447 15.42 -10.23 -1.09
C LEU A 447 16.21 -9.22 -0.25
N GLN A 448 17.46 -9.55 0.09
CA GLN A 448 18.34 -8.63 0.81
C GLN A 448 19.80 -8.91 0.46
N ILE A 449 20.60 -7.84 0.27
CA ILE A 449 22.04 -8.00 0.05
C ILE A 449 22.71 -8.32 1.39
N ASP A 450 23.48 -9.40 1.42
CA ASP A 450 24.30 -9.79 2.56
C ASP A 450 25.71 -9.20 2.43
N PHE A 451 25.94 -8.10 3.14
CA PHE A 451 27.26 -7.48 3.23
C PHE A 451 28.22 -8.21 4.18
N SER A 452 27.74 -9.19 4.96
CA SER A 452 28.54 -9.88 5.99
C SER A 452 29.35 -11.07 5.47
N SER A 453 28.91 -11.69 4.38
CA SER A 453 29.54 -12.90 3.80
C SER A 453 30.71 -12.62 2.84
N GLY A 454 31.12 -11.35 2.70
CA GLY A 454 32.14 -10.92 1.74
C GLY A 454 31.63 -10.93 0.29
N ARG A 455 32.50 -10.58 -0.65
CA ARG A 455 32.17 -10.57 -2.08
C ARG A 455 32.44 -11.93 -2.70
N LYS A 456 31.55 -12.38 -3.59
CA LYS A 456 31.73 -13.58 -4.43
C LYS A 456 32.85 -13.35 -5.47
N GLU A 457 33.23 -14.39 -6.19
CA GLU A 457 34.26 -14.34 -7.25
C GLU A 457 33.97 -13.30 -8.33
N ASN A 458 32.70 -12.99 -8.59
CA ASN A 458 32.26 -11.94 -9.51
C ASN A 458 32.28 -10.52 -8.90
N ASN A 459 32.92 -10.35 -7.73
CA ASN A 459 33.02 -9.10 -6.97
C ASN A 459 31.66 -8.51 -6.50
N GLN A 460 30.62 -9.33 -6.41
CA GLN A 460 29.29 -8.94 -5.91
C GLN A 460 29.01 -9.56 -4.55
N TYR A 461 28.27 -8.84 -3.69
CA TYR A 461 27.71 -9.41 -2.47
C TYR A 461 26.60 -10.42 -2.78
N GLU A 462 26.34 -11.33 -1.86
CA GLU A 462 25.25 -12.30 -2.04
C GLU A 462 23.88 -11.63 -1.90
N LEU A 463 22.97 -11.88 -2.85
CA LEU A 463 21.55 -11.56 -2.69
C LEU A 463 20.84 -12.74 -2.01
N LYS A 464 20.57 -12.62 -0.71
CA LYS A 464 19.83 -13.62 0.06
C LYS A 464 18.34 -13.59 -0.28
N ARG A 465 17.72 -14.77 -0.21
CA ARG A 465 16.28 -14.97 -0.38
C ARG A 465 15.72 -15.60 0.88
N TYR A 466 14.78 -14.92 1.51
CA TYR A 466 13.99 -15.43 2.63
C TYR A 466 12.59 -15.76 2.09
N SER A 467 12.39 -17.01 1.66
CA SER A 467 11.11 -17.47 1.12
C SER A 467 10.09 -17.74 2.22
N GLU A 468 8.81 -17.50 1.92
CA GLU A 468 7.70 -17.94 2.77
C GLU A 468 7.49 -19.46 2.72
N PHE A 469 7.99 -20.11 1.67
CA PHE A 469 7.93 -21.55 1.50
C PHE A 469 9.31 -22.16 1.64
N LYS A 470 9.56 -22.85 2.75
CA LYS A 470 10.42 -24.03 2.75
C LYS A 470 9.61 -25.17 3.33
N LYS A 471 9.05 -26.02 2.46
CA LYS A 471 8.87 -27.43 2.85
C LYS A 471 10.27 -27.99 3.01
N LYS A 472 10.68 -28.29 4.25
CA LYS A 472 11.76 -29.24 4.46
C LYS A 472 11.31 -30.55 3.81
N GLN A 473 12.05 -31.02 2.82
CA GLN A 473 11.99 -32.42 2.42
C GLN A 473 12.25 -33.25 3.70
N ASN A 474 11.23 -33.99 4.14
CA ASN A 474 11.18 -34.82 5.37
C ASN A 474 10.79 -34.15 6.71
N SER A 475 9.93 -33.14 6.76
CA SER A 475 9.20 -32.81 8.01
C SER A 475 7.70 -32.71 7.81
N ASN A 476 6.93 -33.42 8.65
CA ASN A 476 5.47 -33.28 8.78
C ASN A 476 5.07 -32.04 9.62
N ASP A 477 5.90 -31.00 9.62
CA ASP A 477 5.72 -29.80 10.44
C ASP A 477 5.17 -28.67 9.53
N PRO A 478 3.91 -28.24 9.68
CA PRO A 478 3.28 -27.31 8.72
C PRO A 478 3.77 -25.87 8.78
N ASP A 479 4.47 -25.42 9.82
CA ASP A 479 4.58 -23.98 10.13
C ASP A 479 6.00 -23.50 10.48
N GLU A 480 6.93 -23.46 9.50
CA GLU A 480 8.07 -22.53 9.64
C GLU A 480 7.56 -21.09 9.43
N LEU A 481 7.11 -20.46 10.54
CA LEU A 481 6.46 -19.14 10.64
C LEU A 481 6.73 -18.19 9.45
N ARG A 482 5.70 -17.91 8.66
CA ARG A 482 5.70 -16.84 7.64
C ARG A 482 6.08 -15.51 8.32
N PHE A 483 6.84 -14.65 7.64
CA PHE A 483 7.08 -13.30 8.13
C PHE A 483 5.80 -12.47 7.94
N ASP A 484 4.88 -12.59 8.88
CA ASP A 484 3.65 -11.79 8.91
C ASP A 484 3.97 -10.36 9.35
N LEU A 485 4.34 -9.54 8.38
CA LEU A 485 4.71 -8.15 8.62
C LEU A 485 3.56 -7.37 9.26
N LYS A 486 2.30 -7.65 8.90
CA LYS A 486 1.14 -6.97 9.49
C LYS A 486 1.02 -7.29 10.97
N GLN A 487 1.10 -8.57 11.33
CA GLN A 487 1.06 -8.99 12.73
C GLN A 487 2.20 -8.36 13.53
N VAL A 488 3.41 -8.28 12.97
CA VAL A 488 4.55 -7.63 13.63
C VAL A 488 4.32 -6.13 13.81
N LEU A 489 3.74 -5.43 12.83
CA LEU A 489 3.40 -4.00 12.95
C LEU A 489 2.38 -3.77 14.08
N LEU A 490 1.31 -4.58 14.11
CA LEU A 490 0.27 -4.52 15.16
C LEU A 490 0.86 -4.80 16.55
N ALA A 491 1.70 -5.84 16.68
CA ALA A 491 2.36 -6.20 17.93
C ALA A 491 3.33 -5.11 18.45
N ASN A 492 3.73 -4.17 17.61
CA ASN A 492 4.56 -3.03 17.98
C ASN A 492 3.75 -1.73 18.16
N GLY A 493 2.41 -1.80 18.12
CA GLY A 493 1.50 -0.67 18.31
C GLY A 493 1.44 0.29 17.14
N ILE A 494 1.73 -0.16 15.91
CA ILE A 494 1.66 0.68 14.71
C ILE A 494 0.19 0.85 14.27
N ARG A 495 -0.37 2.03 14.52
CA ARG A 495 -1.82 2.30 14.32
C ARG A 495 -2.25 2.22 12.86
N ASP A 496 -1.37 2.60 11.94
CA ASP A 496 -1.69 2.53 10.50
C ASP A 496 -1.87 1.09 10.02
N ALA A 497 -1.40 0.09 10.78
CA ALA A 497 -1.64 -1.32 10.47
C ALA A 497 -3.05 -1.81 10.86
N ASP A 498 -3.76 -1.09 11.74
CA ASP A 498 -5.14 -1.39 12.16
C ASP A 498 -6.15 -1.00 11.07
N ASN A 499 -5.92 0.12 10.38
CA ASN A 499 -6.80 0.61 9.31
C ASN A 499 -6.51 -0.13 7.98
N PRO A 500 -7.51 -0.75 7.32
CA PRO A 500 -7.29 -1.58 6.13
C PRO A 500 -6.55 -0.88 4.98
N LEU A 501 -6.93 0.35 4.62
CA LEU A 501 -6.33 1.10 3.51
C LEU A 501 -4.90 1.54 3.85
N ARG A 502 -4.70 2.12 5.04
CA ARG A 502 -3.37 2.55 5.49
C ARG A 502 -2.43 1.36 5.70
N SER A 503 -2.96 0.23 6.16
CA SER A 503 -2.23 -1.01 6.36
C SER A 503 -1.72 -1.53 5.04
N GLN A 504 -2.56 -1.57 4.00
CA GLN A 504 -2.14 -1.96 2.66
C GLN A 504 -1.02 -1.06 2.12
N GLN A 505 -1.19 0.26 2.20
CA GLN A 505 -0.17 1.23 1.75
C GLN A 505 1.16 1.06 2.51
N LEU A 506 1.09 0.88 3.83
CA LEU A 506 2.25 0.67 4.67
C LEU A 506 2.96 -0.64 4.32
N LEU A 507 2.23 -1.74 4.18
CA LEU A 507 2.77 -3.05 3.81
C LEU A 507 3.42 -3.02 2.42
N GLN A 508 2.81 -2.38 1.43
CA GLN A 508 3.39 -2.22 0.09
C GLN A 508 4.66 -1.36 0.12
N SER A 509 4.65 -0.27 0.89
CA SER A 509 5.81 0.61 1.04
C SER A 509 6.99 -0.11 1.68
N LEU A 510 6.74 -0.83 2.79
CA LEU A 510 7.75 -1.65 3.48
C LEU A 510 8.20 -2.84 2.63
N GLY A 511 7.29 -3.45 1.87
CA GLY A 511 7.58 -4.51 0.90
C GLY A 511 8.54 -4.04 -0.18
N LYS A 512 8.46 -2.79 -0.63
CA LYS A 512 9.43 -2.21 -1.59
C LYS A 512 10.74 -1.79 -0.91
N GLY A 513 10.92 -2.07 0.38
CA GLY A 513 12.10 -1.74 1.18
C GLY A 513 12.20 -0.27 1.58
N ASN A 514 11.09 0.48 1.60
CA ASN A 514 11.12 1.88 1.99
C ASN A 514 11.09 2.05 3.51
N LEU A 515 11.71 3.14 3.97
CA LEU A 515 11.58 3.61 5.35
C LEU A 515 10.27 4.41 5.46
N ALA A 516 9.23 3.81 6.01
CA ALA A 516 7.89 4.40 6.07
C ALA A 516 7.71 5.21 7.36
N LYS A 517 7.13 6.41 7.25
CA LYS A 517 6.71 7.22 8.41
C LYS A 517 5.30 6.77 8.83
N THR A 518 5.09 6.55 10.12
CA THR A 518 3.80 6.09 10.66
C THR A 518 3.61 6.56 12.11
N THR A 519 2.45 6.28 12.68
CA THR A 519 2.12 6.57 14.07
C THR A 519 2.13 5.29 14.90
N ARG A 520 2.82 5.34 16.04
CA ARG A 520 2.89 4.26 17.02
C ARG A 520 2.21 4.69 18.31
N THR A 521 1.40 3.82 18.88
CA THR A 521 0.82 4.00 20.20
C THR A 521 1.64 3.22 21.22
N LEU A 522 2.26 3.93 22.17
CA LEU A 522 3.01 3.33 23.28
C LEU A 522 2.53 3.95 24.60
N ASN A 523 2.08 3.12 25.54
CA ASN A 523 1.55 3.56 26.85
C ASN A 523 0.44 4.62 26.73
N GLY A 524 -0.45 4.46 25.75
CA GLY A 524 -1.55 5.40 25.48
C GLY A 524 -1.11 6.75 24.89
N LYS A 525 0.17 6.91 24.53
CA LYS A 525 0.69 8.09 23.84
C LYS A 525 1.01 7.76 22.39
N GLU A 526 0.57 8.65 21.50
CA GLU A 526 0.93 8.58 20.09
C GLU A 526 2.30 9.22 19.86
N GLU A 527 3.18 8.50 19.18
CA GLU A 527 4.46 9.01 18.70
C GLU A 527 4.61 8.76 17.20
N THR A 528 5.16 9.73 16.48
CA THR A 528 5.54 9.55 15.08
C THR A 528 6.87 8.82 15.00
N VAL A 529 6.90 7.70 14.28
CA VAL A 529 8.08 6.86 14.10
C VAL A 529 8.34 6.60 12.62
N TYR A 530 9.55 6.14 12.31
CA TYR A 530 9.86 5.53 11.04
C TYR A 530 10.06 4.02 11.21
N VAL A 531 9.56 3.25 10.24
CA VAL A 531 9.54 1.78 10.28
C VAL A 531 10.19 1.22 9.03
N LEU A 532 10.92 0.13 9.21
CA LEU A 532 11.53 -0.66 8.14
C LEU A 532 11.25 -2.15 8.39
N ALA A 533 10.99 -2.92 7.33
CA ALA A 533 10.92 -4.37 7.42
C ALA A 533 12.32 -4.99 7.61
N ASP A 534 12.43 -5.95 8.52
CA ASP A 534 13.63 -6.73 8.79
C ASP A 534 13.33 -8.21 8.53
N ALA A 535 13.41 -8.59 7.25
CA ALA A 535 13.06 -9.93 6.80
C ALA A 535 13.95 -11.03 7.37
N MET A 536 15.24 -10.73 7.60
CA MET A 536 16.20 -11.68 8.16
C MET A 536 15.79 -12.12 9.57
N TYR A 537 15.33 -11.17 10.39
CA TYR A 537 14.88 -11.43 11.76
C TYR A 537 13.36 -11.58 11.88
N LYS A 538 12.63 -11.56 10.76
CA LYS A 538 11.16 -11.58 10.68
C LYS A 538 10.52 -10.55 11.63
N ASN A 539 11.07 -9.34 11.63
CA ASN A 539 10.68 -8.27 12.54
C ASN A 539 10.65 -6.91 11.82
N ILE A 540 10.47 -5.83 12.55
CA ILE A 540 10.62 -4.45 12.06
C ILE A 540 11.74 -3.73 12.82
N MET A 541 12.34 -2.74 12.17
CA MET A 541 13.18 -1.76 12.83
C MET A 541 12.41 -0.45 12.99
N LEU A 542 12.46 0.12 14.19
CA LEU A 542 11.85 1.40 14.54
C LEU A 542 12.92 2.49 14.67
N PHE A 543 12.59 3.70 14.24
CA PHE A 543 13.43 4.88 14.38
C PHE A 543 12.62 6.10 14.82
N ASP A 544 13.26 6.98 15.58
CA ASP A 544 12.68 8.26 15.98
C ASP A 544 12.63 9.27 14.82
N GLN A 545 12.13 10.48 15.10
CA GLN A 545 12.05 11.57 14.12
C GLN A 545 13.42 12.00 13.56
N ASN A 546 14.51 11.73 14.27
CA ASN A 546 15.88 12.01 13.86
C ASN A 546 16.53 10.79 13.18
N LYS A 547 15.75 9.77 12.83
CA LYS A 547 16.19 8.48 12.25
C LYS A 547 17.17 7.72 13.13
N LYS A 548 17.15 7.95 14.45
CA LYS A 548 17.92 7.17 15.41
C LYS A 548 17.13 5.91 15.78
N ARG A 549 17.80 4.75 15.78
CA ARG A 549 17.18 3.46 16.08
C ARG A 549 16.57 3.46 17.48
N LEU A 550 15.29 3.09 17.56
CA LEU A 550 14.57 2.81 18.80
C LEU A 550 14.73 1.33 19.14
N PHE A 551 15.03 1.04 20.40
CA PHE A 551 15.09 -0.33 20.91
C PHE A 551 13.83 -0.59 21.72
N VAL A 552 13.01 -1.55 21.29
CA VAL A 552 11.85 -2.01 22.06
C VAL A 552 12.35 -2.86 23.22
N SER A 553 12.13 -2.42 24.46
CA SER A 553 12.52 -3.19 25.64
C SER A 553 11.49 -4.29 25.92
N LYS A 554 11.94 -5.42 26.49
CA LYS A 554 11.05 -6.55 26.89
C LYS A 554 9.90 -6.16 27.84
N LYS A 555 9.99 -5.03 28.53
CA LYS A 555 8.93 -4.53 29.41
C LYS A 555 7.81 -3.81 28.64
N GLU A 556 8.13 -3.19 27.52
CA GLU A 556 7.16 -2.44 26.70
C GLU A 556 6.28 -3.38 25.86
N SER A 557 6.83 -4.50 25.39
CA SER A 557 6.06 -5.53 24.68
C SER A 557 5.18 -6.38 25.60
N ALA A 558 5.56 -6.54 26.88
CA ALA A 558 4.76 -7.27 27.87
C ALA A 558 3.57 -6.47 28.42
N GLN A 559 3.64 -5.13 28.42
CA GLN A 559 2.53 -4.27 28.85
C GLN A 559 1.42 -4.11 27.79
N GLN A 560 1.70 -4.43 26.52
CA GLN A 560 0.70 -4.43 25.45
C GLN A 560 0.02 -5.80 25.27
N SER A 561 0.52 -6.87 25.90
CA SER A 561 -0.05 -8.22 25.82
C SER A 561 -1.10 -8.54 26.89
N GLU A 562 -1.45 -7.60 27.78
CA GLU A 562 -2.48 -7.83 28.82
C GLU A 562 -3.92 -7.51 28.37
N THR A 563 -4.16 -7.17 27.09
CA THR A 563 -5.52 -6.93 26.54
C THR A 563 -5.88 -7.81 25.34
N GLY A 564 -5.34 -9.03 25.25
CA GLY A 564 -5.80 -10.02 24.27
C GLY A 564 -5.26 -11.42 24.56
N GLU A 565 -6.14 -12.36 24.88
CA GLU A 565 -5.78 -13.76 25.15
C GLU A 565 -5.25 -14.48 23.90
N GLN A 566 -4.10 -15.13 24.11
CA GLN A 566 -3.54 -16.33 23.45
C GLN A 566 -3.25 -16.33 21.94
N ALA A 567 -1.98 -16.07 21.59
CA ALA A 567 -1.21 -16.89 20.64
C ALA A 567 0.32 -16.70 20.80
N GLY A 568 1.04 -17.79 21.12
CA GLY A 568 2.36 -18.07 20.53
C GLY A 568 3.63 -17.44 21.11
N SER A 569 3.87 -17.46 22.42
CA SER A 569 5.22 -17.25 22.97
C SER A 569 6.06 -18.52 22.85
N THR A 570 6.75 -18.74 21.71
CA THR A 570 7.99 -19.51 21.65
C THR A 570 8.78 -19.09 20.42
N LEU A 571 9.78 -18.21 20.59
CA LEU A 571 11.00 -18.10 19.76
C LEU A 571 11.84 -16.94 20.30
N MET A 572 12.50 -17.17 21.44
CA MET A 572 13.60 -16.30 21.88
C MET A 572 14.60 -17.07 22.73
N GLN A 573 15.36 -17.96 22.09
CA GLN A 573 16.62 -18.47 22.61
C GLN A 573 17.63 -18.58 21.47
N GLN A 574 18.51 -17.58 21.39
CA GLN A 574 19.95 -17.67 21.16
C GLN A 574 20.45 -16.38 20.50
N SER A 575 21.13 -15.56 21.30
CA SER A 575 22.31 -14.73 20.93
C SER A 575 22.41 -13.51 21.85
N VAL A 576 22.79 -13.74 23.11
CA VAL A 576 23.41 -12.68 23.91
C VAL A 576 24.55 -13.28 24.73
N GLU A 577 25.65 -13.59 24.07
CA GLU A 577 26.94 -13.64 24.73
C GLU A 577 28.03 -13.32 23.70
N SER A 578 28.26 -12.03 23.47
CA SER A 578 29.52 -11.43 22.97
C SER A 578 29.30 -9.92 22.70
N ALA A 579 29.37 -9.10 23.75
CA ALA A 579 29.81 -7.70 23.68
C ALA A 579 29.67 -7.06 25.07
N LYS A 580 30.74 -7.15 25.89
CA LYS A 580 30.94 -6.16 26.95
C LYS A 580 31.66 -4.95 26.33
N PRO A 581 31.19 -3.71 26.56
CA PRO A 581 31.87 -2.52 26.07
C PRO A 581 33.06 -2.17 26.96
N GLU A 582 34.22 -1.99 26.32
CA GLU A 582 35.37 -1.31 26.93
C GLU A 582 35.04 0.18 27.09
N THR A 583 34.94 0.65 28.32
CA THR A 583 35.11 2.06 28.65
C THR A 583 36.56 2.28 29.09
N GLY A 584 37.30 3.10 28.36
CA GLY A 584 38.66 3.48 28.70
C GLY A 584 38.74 4.28 30.00
N LYS A 585 39.83 4.06 30.75
CA LYS A 585 40.44 5.07 31.62
C LYS A 585 41.96 4.88 31.59
N SER A 586 42.63 5.86 31.01
CA SER A 586 44.05 6.10 31.22
C SER A 586 44.30 6.46 32.69
N ALA A 587 45.19 5.73 33.36
CA ALA A 587 46.04 6.27 34.41
C ALA A 587 47.35 5.47 34.44
N LYS A 588 48.42 6.24 34.46
CA LYS A 588 49.83 5.89 34.29
C LYS A 588 50.43 5.33 35.60
N LYS A 589 51.57 4.65 35.45
CA LYS A 589 52.60 4.21 36.44
C LYS A 589 52.47 2.76 36.86
N THR A 590 53.52 1.96 37.01
CA THR A 590 54.99 1.98 36.77
C THR A 590 55.40 0.52 37.07
N ASP A 591 56.51 0.06 36.49
CA ASP A 591 57.47 -0.93 37.00
C ASP A 591 56.91 -2.17 37.74
N ASP A 592 57.23 -3.41 37.40
CA ASP A 592 58.60 -3.92 37.35
C ASP A 592 58.57 -5.38 36.87
N GLU A 593 59.76 -5.84 36.50
CA GLU A 593 60.22 -7.20 36.18
C GLU A 593 59.44 -8.39 36.78
N ASN A 594 59.22 -9.43 35.97
CA ASN A 594 59.81 -10.72 36.33
C ASN A 594 59.96 -11.64 35.09
N PRO A 595 61.09 -12.36 34.96
CA PRO A 595 61.37 -13.20 33.82
C PRO A 595 60.99 -14.67 34.08
N ALA A 596 61.23 -15.45 33.03
CA ALA A 596 61.81 -16.78 33.13
C ALA A 596 60.88 -17.95 33.49
N LYS A 597 60.91 -18.88 32.51
CA LYS A 597 61.11 -20.32 32.65
C LYS A 597 59.86 -21.17 32.91
N GLU A 598 59.79 -22.42 32.45
CA GLU A 598 60.55 -23.24 31.51
C GLU A 598 59.99 -24.65 31.71
N LYS A 599 59.85 -25.43 30.61
CA LYS A 599 59.79 -26.90 30.58
C LYS A 599 58.51 -27.53 31.20
N ASN A 600 57.95 -28.63 30.71
CA ASN A 600 58.54 -29.74 29.95
C ASN A 600 57.41 -30.68 29.50
N ARG A 601 57.59 -31.29 28.31
CA ARG A 601 57.36 -32.73 27.97
C ARG A 601 55.92 -33.28 28.08
N ARG A 602 55.41 -34.13 27.18
CA ARG A 602 56.02 -34.99 26.15
C ARG A 602 54.92 -35.71 25.34
N LYS A 603 55.36 -36.16 24.14
CA LYS A 603 54.81 -37.22 23.25
C LYS A 603 53.58 -36.84 22.43
N GLY A 604 53.53 -36.99 21.10
CA GLY A 604 54.46 -37.62 20.16
C GLY A 604 53.75 -38.69 19.32
N HIS A 605 54.01 -38.63 18.00
CA HIS A 605 53.62 -39.54 16.90
C HIS A 605 52.22 -39.31 16.30
N SER A 606 52.04 -39.29 14.97
CA SER A 606 52.95 -39.36 13.82
C SER A 606 52.15 -39.09 12.54
N LYS A 607 52.83 -38.53 11.52
CA LYS A 607 52.74 -38.73 10.04
C LYS A 607 51.41 -39.29 9.48
N GLY A 608 50.79 -38.73 8.46
CA GLY A 608 51.35 -38.02 7.32
C GLY A 608 50.98 -38.77 6.05
N MET A 609 50.22 -38.11 5.17
CA MET A 609 50.30 -38.19 3.71
C MET A 609 49.43 -37.07 3.14
#